data_AF-A0A925GZY4-F1
#
_entry.id   AF-A0A925GZY4-F1
#
_cell.length_a   1.000
_cell.length_b   1.000
_cell.length_c   1.000
_cell.angle_alpha   90.00
_cell.angle_beta   90.00
_cell.angle_gamma   90.00
#
_symmetry.space_group_name_H-M   'P 1'
#
loop_
_entity.id
_entity.type
_entity.pdbx_description
1 polymer ?
#
loop_
_entity_poly.entity_id
_entity_poly.type
_entity_poly.pdbx_seq_one_letter_code
_entity_poly.pdbx_strand_id
1 'polypeptide(L)'
;MITAQIHNDEWYAGEAGLTGGGRQPTIGVGLPAPLVGISLDENGDSQFGVDESWRERSDGTWDVDLSVSFAPPARPAIGLASIPLINLAARIDATGGTLQGGRSYYYAVSAVESDGMESPLSFVVRAGVPSTSSSNTVTLKDLSFGPGTTSFRVYRGLTPARMLRIANAQPVSATFLDTGRQSTAAAAPDANYHHANFYWRMELLPETSVDIHSTNSIGKTNLGLLANEHRGKIVRIHDGKGRGQELSISSNDATTLTTTTPWVVEPDSTSTFVITEPGWSFGAMSEGSPVTFTVPNRQNAVIHVSGRSANVADLECAYELSPLTRHSIGGGSNDADVPEAPVFGLMTVGRGSVEVAGVGFTDLKNTRSITAGTLMFHCWDELDGVPGLRLAAGIAALADTLVLTASSSSLPGVVLQIGTELLVARVISPDGKTCEVERGAFGTTVAAHTISEPVYALKRRVTVLPFVRNFFGSPASGSYAQSIEMPSQRVVLAEFFVTNGRGNSQVSSVSYSNTTDRGLRTLSGGQFTMQVAGNLAIQSDAVPPLSVDRPRSVRDVFATLAEPAAGGPLNIRVSRGATMWCDLTIPAGQSISSTVDGRDLPPLTPGTVLRLDVLSTGLAGTGRPGSGLTVTIRV
;
A
#
# COMPACT_ATOMS: atom_id res chain seq x y z
N MET A 1 23.17 -15.58 93.25
CA MET A 1 22.97 -14.13 93.36
C MET A 1 22.95 -13.60 91.94
N ILE A 2 21.79 -13.20 91.44
CA ILE A 2 21.65 -12.61 90.09
C ILE A 2 21.54 -11.11 90.30
N THR A 3 22.52 -10.37 89.80
CA THR A 3 22.47 -8.91 89.75
C THR A 3 21.87 -8.54 88.41
N ALA A 4 20.66 -7.97 88.42
CA ALA A 4 20.04 -7.37 87.24
C ALA A 4 20.06 -5.85 87.41
N GLN A 5 20.50 -5.14 86.37
CA GLN A 5 20.55 -3.70 86.31
C GLN A 5 19.39 -3.22 85.42
N ILE A 6 18.55 -2.32 85.93
CA ILE A 6 17.52 -1.66 85.12
C ILE A 6 18.23 -0.73 84.13
N HIS A 7 18.01 -0.97 82.85
CA HIS A 7 18.44 -0.08 81.78
C HIS A 7 17.49 1.12 81.78
N ASN A 8 18.03 2.33 81.91
CA ASN A 8 17.26 3.57 81.77
C ASN A 8 17.29 3.98 80.29
N ASP A 9 16.15 3.92 79.62
CA ASP A 9 16.01 4.10 78.16
C ASP A 9 16.00 5.58 77.71
N GLU A 10 16.47 6.51 78.55
CA GLU A 10 16.59 7.93 78.20
C GLU A 10 17.57 8.20 77.03
N TRP A 11 18.41 7.24 76.63
CA TRP A 11 19.23 7.35 75.41
C TRP A 11 18.42 7.17 74.11
N TYR A 12 17.22 6.57 74.17
CA TYR A 12 16.30 6.44 73.04
C TYR A 12 15.19 7.50 73.04
N ALA A 13 15.17 8.39 74.04
CA ALA A 13 14.37 9.60 73.97
C ALA A 13 15.02 10.53 72.94
N GLY A 14 14.58 10.41 71.68
CA GLY A 14 14.92 11.37 70.64
C GLY A 14 14.64 12.80 71.13
N GLU A 15 15.53 13.73 70.78
CA GLU A 15 15.35 15.15 71.09
C GLU A 15 13.93 15.59 70.73
N ALA A 16 13.27 16.28 71.66
CA ALA A 16 11.95 16.86 71.45
C ALA A 16 12.02 17.84 70.26
N GLY A 17 11.62 17.36 69.08
CA GLY A 17 11.70 18.09 67.81
C GLY A 17 12.08 17.24 66.60
N LEU A 18 12.61 16.03 66.78
CA LEU A 18 12.96 15.13 65.67
C LEU A 18 11.88 14.05 65.48
N THR A 19 10.84 14.36 64.70
CA THR A 19 9.81 13.40 64.24
C THR A 19 10.36 12.51 63.12
N GLY A 20 11.37 11.68 63.44
CA GLY A 20 12.13 10.88 62.48
C GLY A 20 11.75 9.40 62.41
N GLY A 21 10.46 9.05 62.39
CA GLY A 21 9.99 7.66 62.18
C GLY A 21 9.96 7.21 60.72
N GLY A 22 10.57 7.96 59.81
CA GLY A 22 10.56 7.72 58.37
C GLY A 22 11.84 7.02 57.89
N ARG A 23 11.73 6.29 56.77
CA ARG A 23 12.88 5.75 56.03
C ARG A 23 13.85 6.90 55.71
N GLN A 24 15.12 6.75 56.08
CA GLN A 24 16.19 7.64 55.61
C GLN A 24 16.18 7.65 54.07
N PRO A 25 16.28 8.84 53.42
CA PRO A 25 16.32 8.91 51.97
C PRO A 25 17.47 8.03 51.46
N THR A 26 17.16 7.15 50.51
CA THR A 26 18.18 6.28 49.92
C THR A 26 19.16 7.16 49.16
N ILE A 27 20.40 7.25 49.63
CA ILE A 27 21.49 7.93 48.92
C ILE A 27 21.92 7.01 47.77
N GLY A 28 21.17 7.02 46.68
CA GLY A 28 21.45 6.24 45.49
C GLY A 28 20.45 6.53 44.38
N VAL A 29 20.93 6.65 43.15
CA VAL A 29 20.06 6.84 41.97
C VAL A 29 19.40 5.51 41.65
N GLY A 30 18.16 5.30 42.12
CA GLY A 30 17.39 4.08 41.85
C GLY A 30 16.82 4.06 40.43
N LEU A 31 16.37 2.88 39.98
CA LEU A 31 15.58 2.79 38.75
C LEU A 31 14.17 3.36 39.02
N PRO A 32 13.62 4.14 38.09
CA PRO A 32 12.26 4.66 38.21
C PRO A 32 11.23 3.55 37.98
N ALA A 33 10.02 3.78 38.48
CA ALA A 33 8.87 2.95 38.19
C ALA A 33 8.46 3.08 36.71
N PRO A 34 7.84 2.03 36.13
CA PRO A 34 7.33 2.09 34.76
C PRO A 34 6.39 3.27 34.57
N LEU A 35 6.48 3.89 33.39
CA LEU A 35 5.62 5.02 33.02
C LEU A 35 4.14 4.58 32.99
N VAL A 36 3.24 5.54 33.10
CA VAL A 36 1.80 5.31 32.93
C VAL A 36 1.29 6.26 31.85
N GLY A 37 0.36 5.78 31.04
CA GLY A 37 -0.34 6.54 30.01
C GLY A 37 -1.51 7.31 30.61
N ILE A 38 -2.46 7.72 29.78
CA ILE A 38 -3.62 8.53 30.23
C ILE A 38 -4.91 7.71 30.37
N SER A 39 -4.92 6.47 29.89
CA SER A 39 -6.05 5.56 29.99
C SER A 39 -5.59 4.13 30.27
N LEU A 40 -6.53 3.27 30.66
CA LEU A 40 -6.33 1.84 30.78
C LEU A 40 -7.25 1.15 29.76
N ASP A 41 -6.77 0.08 29.13
CA ASP A 41 -7.60 -0.75 28.27
C ASP A 41 -8.46 -1.75 29.08
N GLU A 42 -9.25 -2.57 28.38
CA GLU A 42 -10.13 -3.59 28.98
C GLU A 42 -9.38 -4.62 29.83
N ASN A 43 -8.09 -4.80 29.55
CA ASN A 43 -7.18 -5.69 30.26
C ASN A 43 -6.52 -5.01 31.47
N GLY A 44 -6.78 -3.72 31.70
CA GLY A 44 -6.16 -2.90 32.74
C GLY A 44 -4.72 -2.50 32.41
N ASP A 45 -4.26 -2.70 31.17
CA ASP A 45 -2.95 -2.29 30.71
C ASP A 45 -2.98 -0.81 30.31
N SER A 46 -1.87 -0.13 30.57
CA SER A 46 -1.76 1.31 30.42
C SER A 46 -1.60 1.70 28.95
N GLN A 47 -2.37 2.71 28.51
CA GLN A 47 -2.34 3.22 27.13
C GLN A 47 -2.01 4.71 27.09
N PHE A 48 -1.09 5.09 26.20
CA PHE A 48 -0.80 6.48 25.87
C PHE A 48 -1.92 7.08 25.03
N GLY A 49 -2.14 8.39 25.16
CA GLY A 49 -2.96 9.14 24.20
C GLY A 49 -2.09 9.51 23.02
N VAL A 50 -2.50 9.22 21.79
CA VAL A 50 -1.71 9.55 20.60
C VAL A 50 -2.58 10.39 19.67
N ASP A 51 -2.18 11.65 19.48
CA ASP A 51 -2.76 12.56 18.52
C ASP A 51 -1.80 12.77 17.33
N GLU A 52 -2.34 12.87 16.13
CA GLU A 52 -1.57 13.13 14.91
C GLU A 52 -1.70 14.58 14.47
N SER A 53 -0.57 15.12 13.99
CA SER A 53 -0.54 16.32 13.18
C SER A 53 0.37 16.07 11.98
N TRP A 54 0.25 16.91 10.95
CA TRP A 54 0.97 16.72 9.69
C TRP A 54 1.72 17.98 9.31
N ARG A 55 2.96 17.78 8.83
CA ARG A 55 3.83 18.86 8.42
C ARG A 55 4.30 18.64 6.99
N GLU A 56 4.00 19.58 6.12
CA GLU A 56 4.51 19.58 4.74
C GLU A 56 5.97 20.03 4.74
N ARG A 57 6.82 19.23 4.09
CA ARG A 57 8.22 19.57 3.80
C ARG A 57 8.30 20.37 2.50
N SER A 58 9.44 21.05 2.31
CA SER A 58 9.70 21.86 1.12
C SER A 58 9.78 21.05 -0.19
N ASP A 59 9.90 19.73 -0.11
CA ASP A 59 9.86 18.80 -1.24
C ASP A 59 8.45 18.27 -1.55
N GLY A 60 7.42 18.77 -0.86
CA GLY A 60 6.03 18.34 -1.00
C GLY A 60 5.71 17.01 -0.30
N THR A 61 6.68 16.40 0.40
CA THR A 61 6.42 15.23 1.25
C THR A 61 5.84 15.67 2.60
N TRP A 62 5.15 14.77 3.28
CA TRP A 62 4.52 15.04 4.57
C TRP A 62 5.12 14.18 5.65
N ASP A 63 5.48 14.80 6.76
CA ASP A 63 5.82 14.13 8.00
C ASP A 63 4.56 13.97 8.87
N VAL A 64 4.50 12.87 9.62
CA VAL A 64 3.49 12.67 10.67
C VAL A 64 4.16 12.98 11.99
N ASP A 65 3.69 14.04 12.64
CA ASP A 65 4.12 14.43 13.98
C ASP A 65 3.12 13.85 14.97
N LEU A 66 3.61 12.97 15.85
CA LEU A 66 2.83 12.41 16.94
C LEU A 66 2.95 13.28 18.17
N SER A 67 1.82 13.56 18.83
CA SER A 67 1.74 14.10 20.18
C SER A 67 1.28 12.99 21.11
N VAL A 68 2.21 12.47 21.91
CA VAL A 68 1.97 11.33 22.80
C VAL A 68 1.79 11.81 24.24
N SER A 69 0.58 11.65 24.76
CA SER A 69 0.17 12.02 26.11
C SER A 69 0.37 10.88 27.10
N PHE A 70 0.93 11.19 28.27
CA PHE A 70 1.22 10.26 29.35
C PHE A 70 1.04 10.92 30.73
N ALA A 71 1.02 10.11 31.80
CA ALA A 71 0.88 10.56 33.18
C ALA A 71 2.24 10.42 33.91
N PRO A 72 3.06 11.49 33.99
CA PRO A 72 4.31 11.43 34.74
C PRO A 72 4.02 11.18 36.23
N PRO A 73 4.79 10.33 36.92
CA PRO A 73 4.65 10.16 38.36
C PRO A 73 5.01 11.46 39.08
N ALA A 74 4.29 11.75 40.15
CA ALA A 74 4.65 12.87 41.02
C ALA A 74 6.01 12.59 41.67
N ARG A 75 6.92 13.57 41.64
CA ARG A 75 8.16 13.48 42.42
C ARG A 75 7.85 13.92 43.85
N PRO A 76 8.06 13.08 44.88
CA PRO A 76 7.90 13.49 46.27
C PRO A 76 8.83 14.67 46.58
N ALA A 77 8.28 15.76 47.10
CA ALA A 77 9.08 16.87 47.63
C ALA A 77 9.26 16.74 49.15
N ILE A 78 10.16 17.54 49.71
CA ILE A 78 10.30 17.67 51.17
C ILE A 78 9.09 18.46 51.67
N GLY A 79 8.12 17.76 52.25
CA GLY A 79 6.90 18.32 52.82
C GLY A 79 6.73 18.00 54.31
N LEU A 80 5.65 18.51 54.90
CA LEU A 80 5.27 18.21 56.29
C LEU A 80 4.71 16.79 56.44
N ALA A 81 4.03 16.27 55.41
CA ALA A 81 3.48 14.92 55.41
C ALA A 81 4.60 13.88 55.24
N SER A 82 4.85 13.12 56.30
CA SER A 82 5.81 12.02 56.29
C SER A 82 5.25 10.76 55.59
N ILE A 83 6.16 9.84 55.26
CA ILE A 83 5.82 8.53 54.69
C ILE A 83 4.82 7.82 55.63
N PRO A 84 3.64 7.40 55.16
CA PRO A 84 2.69 6.68 56.00
C PRO A 84 3.22 5.33 56.46
N LEU A 85 2.81 4.92 57.66
CA LEU A 85 3.01 3.56 58.16
C LEU A 85 1.76 2.73 57.90
N ILE A 86 1.97 1.45 57.61
CA ILE A 86 0.91 0.48 57.31
C ILE A 86 1.30 -0.88 57.88
N ASN A 87 0.31 -1.65 58.37
CA ASN A 87 0.52 -3.04 58.74
C ASN A 87 0.88 -3.88 57.51
N LEU A 88 1.96 -4.67 57.60
CA LEU A 88 2.40 -5.56 56.52
C LEU A 88 1.44 -6.73 56.23
N ALA A 89 0.39 -6.91 57.05
CA ALA A 89 -0.67 -7.90 56.87
C ALA A 89 -2.03 -7.26 56.58
N ALA A 90 -2.55 -7.48 55.38
CA ALA A 90 -3.93 -7.14 55.02
C ALA A 90 -4.93 -8.18 55.56
N ARG A 91 -6.17 -7.78 55.82
CA ARG A 91 -7.29 -8.71 56.06
C ARG A 91 -8.01 -8.95 54.74
N ILE A 92 -8.40 -10.20 54.49
CA ILE A 92 -9.08 -10.61 53.26
C ILE A 92 -10.40 -11.22 53.66
N ASP A 93 -11.49 -10.73 53.08
CA ASP A 93 -12.82 -11.31 53.26
C ASP A 93 -13.32 -11.83 51.92
N ALA A 94 -13.82 -13.07 51.89
CA ALA A 94 -14.13 -13.80 50.65
C ALA A 94 -15.44 -13.34 49.96
N THR A 95 -16.13 -12.36 50.54
CA THR A 95 -17.43 -11.85 50.08
C THR A 95 -17.50 -10.32 50.24
N GLY A 96 -18.34 -9.67 49.44
CA GLY A 96 -18.66 -8.23 49.56
C GLY A 96 -17.90 -7.30 48.61
N GLY A 97 -17.11 -7.84 47.68
CA GLY A 97 -16.38 -7.06 46.67
C GLY A 97 -16.36 -7.71 45.29
N THR A 98 -15.42 -7.29 44.47
CA THR A 98 -15.22 -7.75 43.08
C THR A 98 -13.77 -8.15 42.78
N LEU A 99 -12.91 -8.27 43.80
CA LEU A 99 -11.53 -8.71 43.61
C LEU A 99 -11.48 -10.19 43.24
N GLN A 100 -10.77 -10.51 42.16
CA GLN A 100 -10.60 -11.87 41.69
C GLN A 100 -9.72 -12.68 42.65
N GLY A 101 -10.14 -13.91 42.93
CA GLY A 101 -9.35 -14.87 43.69
C GLY A 101 -8.19 -15.46 42.89
N GLY A 102 -7.27 -16.11 43.60
CA GLY A 102 -6.15 -16.84 43.01
C GLY A 102 -5.00 -15.94 42.55
N ARG A 103 -4.96 -14.69 43.06
CA ARG A 103 -3.96 -13.68 42.70
C ARG A 103 -3.43 -12.98 43.93
N SER A 104 -2.21 -12.46 43.82
CA SER A 104 -1.64 -11.55 44.83
C SER A 104 -1.83 -10.11 44.37
N TYR A 105 -2.45 -9.30 45.23
CA TYR A 105 -2.52 -7.86 45.04
C TYR A 105 -1.49 -7.19 45.94
N TYR A 106 -0.83 -6.16 45.42
CA TYR A 106 0.16 -5.37 46.13
C TYR A 106 -0.41 -3.98 46.36
N TYR A 107 -0.37 -3.49 47.60
CA TYR A 107 -0.93 -2.21 48.02
C TYR A 107 0.15 -1.32 48.60
N ALA A 108 0.05 -0.02 48.35
CA ALA A 108 0.81 1.02 49.03
C ALA A 108 -0.05 2.27 49.19
N VAL A 109 0.28 3.10 50.18
CA VAL A 109 -0.41 4.36 50.43
C VAL A 109 0.57 5.53 50.48
N SER A 110 0.11 6.72 50.14
CA SER A 110 0.84 7.98 50.28
C SER A 110 -0.03 8.99 51.04
N ALA A 111 0.61 9.88 51.79
CA ALA A 111 -0.02 11.02 52.42
C ALA A 111 -0.09 12.20 51.43
N VAL A 112 -1.12 13.04 51.59
CA VAL A 112 -1.32 14.26 50.80
C VAL A 112 -1.57 15.43 51.74
N GLU A 113 -0.91 16.56 51.47
CA GLU A 113 -1.03 17.83 52.22
C GLU A 113 -2.17 18.72 51.73
N SER A 114 -2.42 19.84 52.40
CA SER A 114 -3.49 20.80 52.02
C SER A 114 -3.25 21.47 50.67
N ASP A 115 -1.99 21.60 50.25
CA ASP A 115 -1.59 22.15 48.95
C ASP A 115 -1.58 21.09 47.83
N GLY A 116 -1.89 19.83 48.16
CA GLY A 116 -1.93 18.71 47.22
C GLY A 116 -0.59 17.99 47.03
N MET A 117 0.47 18.39 47.76
CA MET A 117 1.76 17.71 47.72
C MET A 117 1.65 16.30 48.27
N GLU A 118 2.32 15.34 47.60
CA GLU A 118 2.22 13.91 47.90
C GLU A 118 3.55 13.37 48.45
N SER A 119 3.47 12.60 49.54
CA SER A 119 4.61 11.94 50.17
C SER A 119 5.11 10.74 49.34
N PRO A 120 6.31 10.20 49.64
CA PRO A 120 6.68 8.87 49.16
C PRO A 120 5.71 7.79 49.66
N LEU A 121 5.71 6.64 48.98
CA LEU A 121 4.88 5.49 49.34
C LEU A 121 5.29 4.85 50.67
N SER A 122 4.31 4.30 51.38
CA SER A 122 4.48 3.34 52.47
C SER A 122 5.21 2.07 52.02
N PHE A 123 5.47 1.15 52.96
CA PHE A 123 5.81 -0.22 52.58
C PHE A 123 4.72 -0.85 51.72
N VAL A 124 5.14 -1.69 50.77
CA VAL A 124 4.23 -2.46 49.93
C VAL A 124 3.69 -3.66 50.71
N VAL A 125 2.37 -3.75 50.80
CA VAL A 125 1.66 -4.83 51.47
C VAL A 125 1.16 -5.82 50.43
N ARG A 126 1.48 -7.11 50.61
CA ARG A 126 0.97 -8.18 49.76
C ARG A 126 -0.31 -8.77 50.37
N ALA A 127 -1.39 -8.76 49.61
CA ALA A 127 -2.65 -9.44 49.92
C ALA A 127 -2.81 -10.66 48.99
N GLY A 128 -2.62 -11.86 49.53
CA GLY A 128 -2.80 -13.12 48.78
C GLY A 128 -4.26 -13.58 48.83
N VAL A 129 -5.03 -13.31 47.78
CA VAL A 129 -6.47 -13.63 47.75
C VAL A 129 -6.67 -15.09 47.30
N PRO A 130 -7.31 -15.94 48.12
CA PRO A 130 -7.56 -17.35 47.78
C PRO A 130 -8.37 -17.50 46.48
N SER A 131 -8.19 -18.60 45.74
CA SER A 131 -8.90 -18.88 44.48
C SER A 131 -10.37 -19.28 44.63
N THR A 132 -10.93 -19.19 45.84
CA THR A 132 -12.23 -19.75 46.19
C THR A 132 -13.42 -18.87 45.79
N SER A 133 -13.22 -17.58 45.52
CA SER A 133 -14.27 -16.67 45.04
C SER A 133 -13.71 -15.54 44.18
N SER A 134 -14.58 -14.85 43.44
CA SER A 134 -14.28 -13.59 42.74
C SER A 134 -14.96 -12.37 43.38
N SER A 135 -15.46 -12.53 44.61
CA SER A 135 -16.21 -11.51 45.35
C SER A 135 -15.46 -10.98 46.57
N ASN A 136 -14.13 -11.03 46.54
CA ASN A 136 -13.28 -10.74 47.68
C ASN A 136 -13.17 -9.23 47.94
N THR A 137 -12.86 -8.88 49.18
CA THR A 137 -12.42 -7.54 49.60
C THR A 137 -11.07 -7.63 50.32
N VAL A 138 -10.33 -6.52 50.32
CA VAL A 138 -9.06 -6.39 51.05
C VAL A 138 -9.14 -5.18 51.97
N THR A 139 -8.85 -5.39 53.26
CA THR A 139 -8.75 -4.31 54.25
C THR A 139 -7.30 -4.09 54.65
N LEU A 140 -6.80 -2.88 54.39
CA LEU A 140 -5.55 -2.36 54.94
C LEU A 140 -5.80 -1.88 56.38
N LYS A 141 -4.87 -2.20 57.29
CA LYS A 141 -5.01 -2.00 58.74
C LYS A 141 -3.84 -1.21 59.31
N ASP A 142 -4.09 -0.61 60.48
CA ASP A 142 -3.13 0.16 61.27
C ASP A 142 -2.38 1.21 60.44
N LEU A 143 -3.12 1.90 59.57
CA LEU A 143 -2.62 3.04 58.82
C LEU A 143 -2.33 4.19 59.79
N SER A 144 -1.14 4.75 59.71
CA SER A 144 -0.73 5.89 60.51
C SER A 144 -0.07 6.96 59.64
N PHE A 145 -0.41 8.21 59.89
CA PHE A 145 -0.04 9.35 59.06
C PHE A 145 0.63 10.42 59.91
N GLY A 146 1.66 11.06 59.35
CA GLY A 146 2.37 12.15 60.02
C GLY A 146 1.53 13.42 60.15
N PRO A 147 1.92 14.35 61.05
CA PRO A 147 1.32 15.68 61.14
C PRO A 147 1.39 16.39 59.79
N GLY A 148 0.36 17.16 59.43
CA GLY A 148 0.25 17.84 58.13
C GLY A 148 -0.48 17.05 57.03
N THR A 149 -0.75 15.76 57.24
CA THR A 149 -1.56 14.95 56.32
C THR A 149 -3.03 15.39 56.36
N THR A 150 -3.60 15.80 55.22
CA THR A 150 -5.02 16.13 55.08
C THR A 150 -5.83 14.99 54.50
N SER A 151 -5.23 14.19 53.63
CA SER A 151 -5.83 13.00 53.01
C SER A 151 -4.77 12.00 52.60
N PHE A 152 -5.17 10.82 52.11
CA PHE A 152 -4.25 9.83 51.57
C PHE A 152 -4.73 9.23 50.25
N ARG A 153 -3.80 8.68 49.48
CA ARG A 153 -4.06 7.94 48.24
C ARG A 153 -3.71 6.47 48.43
N VAL A 154 -4.38 5.60 47.68
CA VAL A 154 -4.14 4.15 47.70
C VAL A 154 -3.83 3.66 46.31
N TYR A 155 -2.75 2.89 46.21
CA TYR A 155 -2.26 2.29 44.98
C TYR A 155 -2.37 0.77 45.09
N ARG A 156 -2.74 0.12 43.98
CA ARG A 156 -2.86 -1.34 43.87
C ARG A 156 -2.26 -1.82 42.55
N GLY A 157 -1.52 -2.92 42.60
CA GLY A 157 -0.95 -3.60 41.43
C GLY A 157 -0.95 -5.11 41.55
N LEU A 158 -0.75 -5.81 40.43
CA LEU A 158 -0.48 -7.26 40.41
C LEU A 158 1.00 -7.56 40.67
N THR A 159 1.86 -6.56 40.56
CA THR A 159 3.26 -6.60 40.95
C THR A 159 3.60 -5.32 41.73
N PRO A 160 4.63 -5.34 42.60
CA PRO A 160 5.08 -4.13 43.30
C PRO A 160 5.52 -3.01 42.35
N ALA A 161 5.99 -3.37 41.15
CA ALA A 161 6.48 -2.40 40.16
C ALA A 161 5.36 -1.74 39.34
N ARG A 162 4.16 -2.34 39.25
CA ARG A 162 3.04 -1.84 38.43
C ARG A 162 1.82 -1.57 39.30
N MET A 163 1.93 -0.59 40.19
CA MET A 163 0.83 -0.14 41.04
C MET A 163 0.18 1.12 40.47
N LEU A 164 -1.15 1.12 40.39
CA LEU A 164 -1.97 2.22 39.89
C LEU A 164 -2.90 2.71 40.99
N ARG A 165 -3.26 4.01 40.95
CA ARG A 165 -4.14 4.59 41.96
C ARG A 165 -5.55 4.02 41.88
N ILE A 166 -6.08 3.52 42.99
CA ILE A 166 -7.45 3.00 43.14
C ILE A 166 -8.33 3.88 44.04
N ALA A 167 -7.73 4.78 44.81
CA ALA A 167 -8.44 5.73 45.65
C ALA A 167 -7.66 7.03 45.77
N ASN A 168 -8.36 8.15 45.64
CA ASN A 168 -7.82 9.49 45.75
C ASN A 168 -8.45 10.22 46.94
N ALA A 169 -7.68 11.10 47.58
CA ALA A 169 -8.14 12.02 48.63
C ALA A 169 -9.01 11.35 49.72
N GLN A 170 -8.59 10.18 50.21
CA GLN A 170 -9.30 9.50 51.29
C GLN A 170 -9.06 10.25 52.61
N PRO A 171 -10.09 10.44 53.45
CA PRO A 171 -9.92 11.07 54.76
C PRO A 171 -8.98 10.22 55.62
N VAL A 172 -8.10 10.86 56.39
CA VAL A 172 -7.16 10.17 57.29
C VAL A 172 -7.90 9.15 58.16
N SER A 173 -7.49 7.89 58.08
CA SER A 173 -8.18 6.76 58.71
C SER A 173 -7.17 5.65 59.02
N ALA A 174 -7.36 4.93 60.12
CA ALA A 174 -6.53 3.78 60.49
C ALA A 174 -6.76 2.55 59.60
N THR A 175 -7.82 2.55 58.79
CA THR A 175 -8.15 1.43 57.89
C THR A 175 -8.62 1.91 56.53
N PHE A 176 -8.40 1.08 55.50
CA PHE A 176 -8.94 1.28 54.16
C PHE A 176 -9.50 -0.04 53.63
N LEU A 177 -10.76 -0.03 53.18
CA LEU A 177 -11.43 -1.18 52.55
C LEU A 177 -11.44 -1.02 51.03
N ASP A 178 -10.78 -1.95 50.34
CA ASP A 178 -10.90 -2.13 48.90
C ASP A 178 -11.94 -3.21 48.59
N THR A 179 -13.07 -2.78 48.03
CA THR A 179 -14.14 -3.68 47.55
C THR A 179 -13.96 -4.09 46.10
N GLY A 180 -12.78 -3.84 45.50
CA GLY A 180 -12.53 -4.02 44.07
C GLY A 180 -12.71 -2.73 43.29
N ARG A 181 -12.25 -1.61 43.88
CA ARG A 181 -12.23 -0.30 43.20
C ARG A 181 -11.43 -0.39 41.91
N GLN A 182 -11.86 0.32 40.87
CA GLN A 182 -11.15 0.35 39.60
C GLN A 182 -9.85 1.16 39.73
N SER A 183 -8.82 0.71 39.02
CA SER A 183 -7.57 1.46 38.89
C SER A 183 -7.78 2.64 37.93
N THR A 184 -7.10 3.74 38.21
CA THR A 184 -7.00 4.90 37.32
C THR A 184 -5.61 4.96 36.71
N ALA A 185 -5.49 5.57 35.52
CA ALA A 185 -4.21 5.79 34.84
C ALA A 185 -3.40 6.90 35.55
N ALA A 186 -3.01 6.64 36.79
CA ALA A 186 -2.23 7.51 37.63
C ALA A 186 -1.17 6.66 38.35
N ALA A 187 0.09 6.95 38.03
CA ALA A 187 1.25 6.32 38.64
C ALA A 187 1.35 6.68 40.13
N ALA A 188 2.00 5.80 40.88
CA ALA A 188 2.43 6.12 42.24
C ALA A 188 3.55 7.17 42.23
N PRO A 189 3.70 7.97 43.31
CA PRO A 189 4.78 8.93 43.40
C PRO A 189 6.15 8.23 43.38
N ASP A 190 7.09 8.79 42.62
CA ASP A 190 8.40 8.21 42.38
C ASP A 190 9.50 9.27 42.43
N ALA A 191 10.40 9.14 43.40
CA ALA A 191 11.54 10.04 43.57
C ALA A 191 12.66 9.79 42.55
N ASN A 192 12.68 8.63 41.89
CA ASN A 192 13.70 8.28 40.90
C ASN A 192 13.33 8.76 39.49
N TYR A 193 12.06 9.10 39.23
CA TYR A 193 11.64 9.59 37.92
C TYR A 193 12.28 10.95 37.62
N HIS A 194 12.94 11.07 36.47
CA HIS A 194 13.41 12.33 35.93
C HIS A 194 12.66 12.71 34.65
N HIS A 195 12.71 11.85 33.65
CA HIS A 195 12.13 12.10 32.35
C HIS A 195 11.60 10.80 31.74
N ALA A 196 10.89 10.92 30.63
CA ALA A 196 10.42 9.81 29.83
C ALA A 196 11.09 9.81 28.47
N ASN A 197 11.65 8.66 28.08
CA ASN A 197 12.17 8.39 26.75
C ASN A 197 11.14 7.61 25.95
N PHE A 198 10.80 8.12 24.77
CA PHE A 198 9.82 7.51 23.88
C PHE A 198 10.50 6.89 22.68
N TYR A 199 10.06 5.68 22.36
CA TYR A 199 10.51 4.87 21.25
C TYR A 199 9.34 4.42 20.41
N TRP A 200 9.59 4.20 19.13
CA TRP A 200 8.60 3.62 18.22
C TRP A 200 9.22 2.56 17.30
N ARG A 201 8.38 1.68 16.77
CA ARG A 201 8.76 0.70 15.73
C ARG A 201 7.56 0.33 14.86
N MET A 202 7.78 -0.18 13.66
CA MET A 202 6.69 -0.60 12.77
C MET A 202 6.15 -2.00 13.12
N GLU A 203 4.83 -2.15 13.01
CA GLU A 203 4.16 -3.44 12.87
C GLU A 203 4.24 -3.89 11.40
N LEU A 204 4.69 -5.13 11.18
CA LEU A 204 4.91 -5.73 9.87
C LEU A 204 3.80 -6.72 9.49
N LEU A 205 3.20 -7.36 10.50
CA LEU A 205 2.02 -8.20 10.35
C LEU A 205 0.98 -7.75 11.39
N PRO A 206 -0.27 -7.46 10.99
CA PRO A 206 -1.32 -7.07 11.90
C PRO A 206 -1.72 -8.21 12.83
N GLU A 207 -2.50 -7.85 13.84
CA GLU A 207 -2.97 -8.77 14.86
C GLU A 207 -3.72 -9.97 14.25
N THR A 208 -3.21 -11.16 14.58
CA THR A 208 -3.62 -12.42 13.99
C THR A 208 -3.95 -13.42 15.10
N SER A 209 -5.09 -14.12 14.97
CA SER A 209 -5.46 -15.18 15.92
C SER A 209 -4.65 -16.45 15.71
N VAL A 210 -4.33 -17.12 16.82
CA VAL A 210 -3.53 -18.35 16.83
C VAL A 210 -4.41 -19.59 16.64
N ASP A 211 -4.04 -20.48 15.72
CA ASP A 211 -4.57 -21.85 15.64
C ASP A 211 -3.48 -22.93 15.52
N ILE A 212 -2.22 -22.51 15.35
CA ILE A 212 -1.04 -23.35 15.42
C ILE A 212 -0.15 -22.81 16.55
N HIS A 213 0.15 -23.64 17.55
CA HIS A 213 1.03 -23.26 18.65
C HIS A 213 1.79 -24.46 19.20
N SER A 214 2.97 -24.19 19.75
CA SER A 214 3.77 -25.13 20.53
C SER A 214 4.70 -24.36 21.46
N THR A 215 5.56 -25.06 22.20
CA THR A 215 6.60 -24.44 23.04
C THR A 215 7.54 -23.48 22.30
N ASN A 216 7.69 -23.58 20.97
CA ASN A 216 8.58 -22.71 20.18
C ASN A 216 8.00 -22.29 18.82
N SER A 217 6.68 -22.40 18.65
CA SER A 217 6.02 -21.99 17.42
C SER A 217 4.68 -21.30 17.69
N ILE A 218 4.31 -20.43 16.76
CA ILE A 218 3.03 -19.71 16.75
C ILE A 218 2.62 -19.45 15.30
N GLY A 219 1.35 -19.60 14.96
CA GLY A 219 0.91 -19.53 13.57
C GLY A 219 -0.59 -19.62 13.36
N LYS A 220 -0.95 -19.54 12.08
CA LYS A 220 -2.32 -19.61 11.58
C LYS A 220 -2.40 -20.40 10.26
N THR A 221 -3.36 -21.30 10.16
CA THR A 221 -3.54 -22.26 9.05
C THR A 221 -3.70 -21.60 7.66
N ASN A 222 -4.07 -20.30 7.59
CA ASN A 222 -4.21 -19.53 6.35
C ASN A 222 -3.46 -18.18 6.42
N LEU A 223 -2.26 -18.14 6.98
CA LEU A 223 -1.51 -16.89 7.14
C LEU A 223 -0.92 -16.37 5.82
N GLY A 224 -0.42 -17.25 4.95
CA GLY A 224 0.04 -16.92 3.60
C GLY A 224 1.39 -16.19 3.53
N LEU A 225 2.30 -16.39 4.49
CA LEU A 225 3.61 -15.74 4.50
C LEU A 225 4.56 -16.31 3.44
N LEU A 226 5.55 -15.52 3.00
CA LEU A 226 6.66 -16.08 2.22
C LEU A 226 7.68 -16.73 3.14
N ALA A 227 8.23 -17.87 2.73
CA ALA A 227 9.20 -18.62 3.52
C ALA A 227 10.42 -17.74 3.89
N ASN A 228 10.69 -17.65 5.20
CA ASN A 228 11.74 -16.85 5.83
C ASN A 228 11.66 -15.32 5.64
N GLU A 229 10.56 -14.78 5.13
CA GLU A 229 10.36 -13.33 4.99
C GLU A 229 10.53 -12.56 6.31
N HIS A 230 10.12 -13.16 7.43
CA HIS A 230 10.16 -12.53 8.75
C HIS A 230 11.29 -13.05 9.64
N ARG A 231 12.27 -13.78 9.08
CA ARG A 231 13.45 -14.22 9.83
C ARG A 231 14.20 -13.02 10.41
N GLY A 232 14.52 -13.09 11.71
CA GLY A 232 15.18 -12.01 12.46
C GLY A 232 14.28 -10.84 12.86
N LYS A 233 12.97 -10.91 12.56
CA LYS A 233 11.95 -10.00 13.11
C LYS A 233 11.49 -10.51 14.48
N ILE A 234 10.62 -9.74 15.16
CA ILE A 234 10.08 -10.08 16.47
C ILE A 234 8.63 -10.52 16.31
N VAL A 235 8.27 -11.63 16.95
CA VAL A 235 6.87 -12.01 17.18
C VAL A 235 6.50 -11.66 18.61
N ARG A 236 5.37 -10.96 18.77
CA ARG A 236 4.80 -10.59 20.07
C ARG A 236 3.43 -11.24 20.23
N ILE A 237 3.19 -11.87 21.38
CA ILE A 237 1.83 -12.27 21.78
C ILE A 237 1.12 -11.02 22.32
N HIS A 238 0.14 -10.52 21.57
CA HIS A 238 -0.56 -9.28 21.87
C HIS A 238 -1.65 -9.46 22.93
N ASP A 239 -2.48 -10.51 22.82
CA ASP A 239 -3.48 -10.86 23.82
C ASP A 239 -3.58 -12.38 24.04
N GLY A 240 -4.35 -12.79 25.05
CA GLY A 240 -4.59 -14.18 25.43
C GLY A 240 -3.45 -14.83 26.22
N LYS A 241 -3.36 -16.16 26.18
CA LYS A 241 -2.34 -16.90 26.95
C LYS A 241 -0.94 -16.55 26.46
N GLY A 242 -0.03 -16.26 27.39
CA GLY A 242 1.34 -15.87 27.07
C GLY A 242 1.50 -14.42 26.60
N ARG A 243 0.45 -13.59 26.72
CA ARG A 243 0.47 -12.14 26.44
C ARG A 243 1.70 -11.44 27.00
N GLY A 244 2.27 -10.55 26.18
CA GLY A 244 3.40 -9.70 26.54
C GLY A 244 4.77 -10.30 26.24
N GLN A 245 4.85 -11.60 25.93
CA GLN A 245 6.10 -12.22 25.49
C GLN A 245 6.47 -11.75 24.08
N GLU A 246 7.75 -11.43 23.90
CA GLU A 246 8.37 -11.12 22.61
C GLU A 246 9.55 -12.06 22.38
N LEU A 247 9.62 -12.66 21.19
CA LEU A 247 10.72 -13.54 20.81
C LEU A 247 11.17 -13.27 19.37
N SER A 248 12.45 -13.45 19.11
CA SER A 248 13.01 -13.39 17.76
C SER A 248 12.57 -14.59 16.93
N ILE A 249 12.25 -14.35 15.67
CA ILE A 249 11.85 -15.37 14.70
C ILE A 249 13.11 -15.99 14.08
N SER A 250 13.31 -17.29 14.29
CA SER A 250 14.45 -18.04 13.72
C SER A 250 14.20 -18.45 12.27
N SER A 251 12.95 -18.77 11.94
CA SER A 251 12.46 -19.08 10.58
C SER A 251 10.92 -18.97 10.53
N ASN A 252 10.37 -18.83 9.33
CA ASN A 252 8.93 -18.97 9.10
C ASN A 252 8.65 -19.69 7.78
N ASP A 253 7.54 -20.42 7.72
CA ASP A 253 6.93 -20.90 6.48
C ASP A 253 5.63 -20.12 6.20
N ALA A 254 4.76 -20.65 5.34
CA ALA A 254 3.52 -19.99 4.95
C ALA A 254 2.49 -19.82 6.08
N THR A 255 2.58 -20.61 7.15
CA THR A 255 1.57 -20.66 8.22
C THR A 255 2.13 -20.50 9.61
N THR A 256 3.42 -20.73 9.81
CA THR A 256 4.02 -20.90 11.15
C THR A 256 5.31 -20.13 11.29
N LEU A 257 5.43 -19.42 12.41
CA LEU A 257 6.64 -18.79 12.89
C LEU A 257 7.32 -19.73 13.90
N THR A 258 8.63 -19.93 13.76
CA THR A 258 9.46 -20.62 14.76
C THR A 258 10.32 -19.59 15.50
N THR A 259 10.33 -19.65 16.83
CA THR A 259 11.10 -18.72 17.66
C THR A 259 12.53 -19.21 17.91
N THR A 260 13.44 -18.32 18.32
CA THR A 260 14.82 -18.68 18.67
C THR A 260 14.95 -19.43 19.99
N THR A 261 14.02 -19.19 20.91
CA THR A 261 13.94 -19.85 22.23
C THR A 261 12.50 -20.26 22.51
N PRO A 262 12.26 -21.22 23.43
CA PRO A 262 10.90 -21.56 23.84
C PRO A 262 10.19 -20.39 24.52
N TRP A 263 8.86 -20.35 24.39
CA TRP A 263 7.99 -19.48 25.18
C TRP A 263 8.08 -19.87 26.66
N VAL A 264 8.13 -18.88 27.55
CA VAL A 264 8.03 -19.09 29.01
C VAL A 264 6.63 -19.59 29.36
N VAL A 265 5.61 -19.00 28.71
CA VAL A 265 4.23 -19.46 28.77
C VAL A 265 3.80 -19.80 27.35
N GLU A 266 3.56 -21.08 27.09
CA GLU A 266 3.13 -21.54 25.76
C GLU A 266 1.79 -20.87 25.36
N PRO A 267 1.71 -20.24 24.17
CA PRO A 267 0.46 -19.69 23.64
C PRO A 267 -0.57 -20.79 23.39
N ASP A 268 -1.83 -20.41 23.27
CA ASP A 268 -2.92 -21.31 22.87
C ASP A 268 -3.88 -20.61 21.91
N SER A 269 -5.02 -21.25 21.59
CA SER A 269 -6.03 -20.69 20.68
C SER A 269 -6.74 -19.44 21.20
N THR A 270 -6.52 -19.03 22.46
CA THR A 270 -6.99 -17.74 22.98
C THR A 270 -6.04 -16.60 22.65
N SER A 271 -4.82 -16.92 22.20
CA SER A 271 -3.77 -15.96 21.92
C SER A 271 -3.97 -15.25 20.58
N THR A 272 -3.54 -13.98 20.54
CA THR A 272 -3.32 -13.23 19.30
C THR A 272 -1.87 -12.79 19.21
N PHE A 273 -1.33 -12.63 18.00
CA PHE A 273 0.05 -12.20 17.81
C PHE A 273 0.20 -11.18 16.68
N VAL A 274 1.31 -10.46 16.73
CA VAL A 274 1.77 -9.51 15.71
C VAL A 274 3.24 -9.79 15.37
N ILE A 275 3.68 -9.33 14.19
CA ILE A 275 5.12 -9.29 13.84
C ILE A 275 5.55 -7.83 13.78
N THR A 276 6.69 -7.50 14.37
CA THR A 276 7.23 -6.13 14.38
C THR A 276 8.67 -6.09 13.89
N GLU A 277 9.16 -4.88 13.64
CA GLU A 277 10.58 -4.64 13.51
C GLU A 277 11.34 -5.08 14.78
N PRO A 278 12.60 -5.54 14.64
CA PRO A 278 13.41 -5.98 15.78
C PRO A 278 14.04 -4.83 16.56
N GLY A 279 14.23 -3.68 15.91
CA GLY A 279 14.81 -2.50 16.53
C GLY A 279 13.74 -1.50 16.97
N TRP A 280 14.11 -0.68 17.94
CA TRP A 280 13.37 0.50 18.35
C TRP A 280 14.03 1.75 17.76
N SER A 281 13.23 2.64 17.18
CA SER A 281 13.64 4.00 16.83
C SER A 281 13.39 4.92 18.01
N PHE A 282 14.39 5.74 18.37
CA PHE A 282 14.20 6.80 19.36
C PHE A 282 13.31 7.90 18.77
N GLY A 283 12.27 8.28 19.49
CA GLY A 283 11.36 9.37 19.13
C GLY A 283 11.81 10.67 19.75
N ALA A 284 11.65 10.79 21.08
CA ALA A 284 12.01 11.98 21.84
C ALA A 284 12.10 11.69 23.35
N MET A 285 12.70 12.64 24.07
CA MET A 285 12.75 12.71 25.53
C MET A 285 11.86 13.86 26.00
N SER A 286 11.14 13.67 27.11
CA SER A 286 10.41 14.77 27.76
C SER A 286 10.27 14.57 29.28
N GLU A 287 10.38 15.64 30.05
CA GLU A 287 10.08 15.61 31.50
C GLU A 287 8.56 15.64 31.77
N GLY A 288 7.78 16.18 30.82
CA GLY A 288 6.34 16.37 30.94
C GLY A 288 5.56 15.85 29.74
N SER A 289 4.23 15.84 29.86
CA SER A 289 3.30 15.39 28.82
C SER A 289 2.60 16.59 28.14
N PRO A 290 2.33 16.55 26.83
CA PRO A 290 2.69 15.48 25.89
C PRO A 290 4.15 15.58 25.41
N VAL A 291 4.68 14.47 24.90
CA VAL A 291 5.92 14.46 24.11
C VAL A 291 5.59 14.49 22.62
N THR A 292 6.42 15.14 21.80
CA THR A 292 6.24 15.16 20.35
C THR A 292 7.44 14.60 19.60
N PHE A 293 7.17 13.79 18.56
CA PHE A 293 8.20 13.28 17.66
C PHE A 293 7.60 12.87 16.31
N THR A 294 8.46 12.82 15.28
CA THR A 294 8.07 12.53 13.90
C THR A 294 8.21 11.04 13.58
N VAL A 295 7.26 10.49 12.83
CA VAL A 295 7.31 9.13 12.26
C VAL A 295 7.08 9.16 10.75
N PRO A 296 7.51 8.12 10.01
CA PRO A 296 7.26 8.03 8.57
C PRO A 296 5.76 8.04 8.26
N ASN A 297 5.34 8.87 7.30
CA ASN A 297 3.96 8.93 6.83
C ASN A 297 3.58 7.71 5.99
N ARG A 298 3.27 6.59 6.66
CA ARG A 298 2.76 5.37 6.04
C ARG A 298 1.31 5.17 6.45
N GLN A 299 0.38 5.72 5.67
CA GLN A 299 -1.05 5.58 5.96
C GLN A 299 -1.46 4.12 6.18
N ASN A 300 -2.29 3.89 7.19
CA ASN A 300 -2.78 2.60 7.65
C ASN A 300 -1.70 1.64 8.17
N ALA A 301 -0.44 2.05 8.20
CA ALA A 301 0.57 1.28 8.91
C ALA A 301 0.39 1.48 10.41
N VAL A 302 0.54 0.40 11.16
CA VAL A 302 0.50 0.43 12.63
C VAL A 302 1.90 0.57 13.17
N ILE A 303 2.07 1.45 14.14
CA ILE A 303 3.28 1.58 14.94
C ILE A 303 3.03 1.15 16.38
N HIS A 304 4.07 0.68 17.02
CA HIS A 304 4.10 0.51 18.47
C HIS A 304 4.84 1.68 19.08
N VAL A 305 4.27 2.31 20.10
CA VAL A 305 4.88 3.39 20.86
C VAL A 305 5.13 2.90 22.29
N SER A 306 6.38 3.01 22.76
CA SER A 306 6.76 2.65 24.13
C SER A 306 7.43 3.84 24.81
N GLY A 307 6.92 4.22 25.98
CA GLY A 307 7.47 5.26 26.83
C GLY A 307 8.11 4.65 28.07
N ARG A 308 9.36 5.00 28.34
CA ARG A 308 10.15 4.45 29.44
C ARG A 308 10.56 5.56 30.39
N SER A 309 10.26 5.40 31.67
CA SER A 309 10.76 6.30 32.70
C SER A 309 12.27 6.15 32.81
N ALA A 310 12.98 7.26 32.96
CA ALA A 310 14.41 7.33 33.19
C ALA A 310 14.73 8.22 34.39
N ASN A 311 15.79 7.90 35.11
CA ASN A 311 16.29 8.72 36.22
C ASN A 311 17.24 9.82 35.72
N VAL A 312 17.82 10.58 36.65
CA VAL A 312 18.75 11.68 36.32
C VAL A 312 20.03 11.22 35.61
N ALA A 313 20.39 9.94 35.73
CA ALA A 313 21.53 9.32 35.05
C ALA A 313 21.14 8.61 33.75
N ASP A 314 19.91 8.85 33.25
CA ASP A 314 19.35 8.21 32.04
C ASP A 314 19.29 6.68 32.10
N LEU A 315 19.18 6.12 33.33
CA LEU A 315 18.93 4.69 33.49
C LEU A 315 17.41 4.46 33.43
N GLU A 316 17.00 3.74 32.39
CA GLU A 316 15.60 3.45 32.10
C GLU A 316 15.04 2.30 32.95
N CYS A 317 13.74 2.37 33.23
CA CYS A 317 12.98 1.22 33.69
C CYS A 317 12.97 0.10 32.63
N ALA A 318 12.72 -1.14 33.08
CA ALA A 318 12.68 -2.29 32.19
C ALA A 318 11.60 -2.15 31.11
N TYR A 319 11.95 -2.49 29.86
CA TYR A 319 11.06 -2.41 28.72
C TYR A 319 9.80 -3.27 28.90
N GLU A 320 9.95 -4.48 29.47
CA GLU A 320 8.89 -5.46 29.63
C GLU A 320 7.78 -4.98 30.59
N LEU A 321 8.07 -3.96 31.39
CA LEU A 321 7.13 -3.34 32.32
C LEU A 321 6.56 -2.01 31.79
N SER A 322 7.14 -1.46 30.73
CA SER A 322 6.78 -0.18 30.16
C SER A 322 5.49 -0.29 29.34
N PRO A 323 4.63 0.75 29.32
CA PRO A 323 3.45 0.75 28.47
C PRO A 323 3.82 0.64 26.99
N LEU A 324 2.91 0.01 26.24
CA LEU A 324 3.02 -0.19 24.80
C LEU A 324 1.68 0.11 24.16
N THR A 325 1.62 1.17 23.36
CA THR A 325 0.40 1.57 22.66
C THR A 325 0.56 1.32 21.16
N ARG A 326 -0.43 0.65 20.56
CA ARG A 326 -0.55 0.48 19.12
C ARG A 326 -1.30 1.66 18.54
N HIS A 327 -0.74 2.30 17.53
CA HIS A 327 -1.34 3.46 16.87
C HIS A 327 -1.34 3.26 15.36
N SER A 328 -2.48 3.42 14.71
CA SER A 328 -2.59 3.36 13.25
C SER A 328 -2.38 4.75 12.67
N ILE A 329 -1.40 4.90 11.77
CA ILE A 329 -1.11 6.17 11.13
C ILE A 329 -2.27 6.55 10.19
N GLY A 330 -2.95 7.66 10.47
CA GLY A 330 -4.08 8.16 9.68
C GLY A 330 -3.68 8.63 8.27
N GLY A 331 -2.44 9.09 8.15
CA GLY A 331 -1.85 9.63 6.91
C GLY A 331 -2.25 11.08 6.66
N GLY A 332 -1.27 11.93 6.31
CA GLY A 332 -1.53 13.34 6.06
C GLY A 332 -2.41 13.59 4.83
N SER A 333 -3.51 14.32 5.03
CA SER A 333 -4.45 14.87 4.04
C SER A 333 -4.77 13.96 2.84
N ASN A 334 -5.84 13.17 2.98
CA ASN A 334 -6.42 12.37 1.90
C ASN A 334 -7.07 13.25 0.83
N ASP A 335 -7.10 12.72 -0.39
CA ASP A 335 -8.05 13.15 -1.42
C ASP A 335 -9.49 13.12 -0.84
N ALA A 336 -10.24 14.21 -1.05
CA ALA A 336 -11.60 14.36 -0.52
C ALA A 336 -12.64 13.66 -1.40
N ASP A 337 -12.31 13.42 -2.68
CA ASP A 337 -13.15 12.78 -3.68
C ASP A 337 -12.28 11.98 -4.67
N VAL A 338 -12.87 11.41 -5.73
CA VAL A 338 -12.14 10.87 -6.87
C VAL A 338 -11.45 11.99 -7.67
N PRO A 339 -10.35 11.71 -8.38
CA PRO A 339 -9.74 12.70 -9.26
C PRO A 339 -10.61 12.93 -10.50
N GLU A 340 -10.36 14.03 -11.17
CA GLU A 340 -10.99 14.30 -12.46
C GLU A 340 -10.49 13.35 -13.56
N ALA A 341 -11.10 13.44 -14.74
CA ALA A 341 -10.70 12.62 -15.88
C ALA A 341 -9.25 12.92 -16.30
N PRO A 342 -8.37 11.91 -16.43
CA PRO A 342 -6.97 12.13 -16.78
C PRO A 342 -6.81 12.51 -18.26
N VAL A 343 -5.89 13.42 -18.57
CA VAL A 343 -5.40 13.61 -19.94
C VAL A 343 -4.26 12.61 -20.18
N PHE A 344 -4.18 12.03 -21.38
CA PHE A 344 -3.09 11.12 -21.75
C PHE A 344 -2.84 11.17 -23.27
N GLY A 345 -1.64 10.77 -23.68
CA GLY A 345 -1.27 10.60 -25.08
C GLY A 345 -0.86 9.16 -25.37
N LEU A 346 -1.10 8.71 -26.61
CA LEU A 346 -0.56 7.47 -27.15
C LEU A 346 0.22 7.75 -28.42
N MET A 347 1.35 7.05 -28.58
CA MET A 347 2.15 7.11 -29.79
C MET A 347 2.77 5.75 -30.10
N THR A 348 2.96 5.46 -31.39
CA THR A 348 3.67 4.26 -31.83
C THR A 348 5.17 4.47 -31.71
N VAL A 349 5.88 3.57 -31.00
CA VAL A 349 7.34 3.64 -30.82
C VAL A 349 8.09 2.57 -31.63
N GLY A 350 7.36 1.84 -32.48
CA GLY A 350 7.89 0.76 -33.32
C GLY A 350 7.97 -0.59 -32.59
N ARG A 351 8.44 -1.63 -33.31
CA ARG A 351 8.60 -3.00 -32.80
C ARG A 351 7.35 -3.57 -32.11
N GLY A 352 6.16 -3.24 -32.62
CA GLY A 352 4.92 -3.77 -32.06
C GLY A 352 4.52 -3.21 -30.72
N SER A 353 4.91 -1.98 -30.39
CA SER A 353 4.56 -1.35 -29.12
C SER A 353 3.89 0.01 -29.30
N VAL A 354 2.99 0.32 -28.37
CA VAL A 354 2.45 1.66 -28.15
C VAL A 354 3.04 2.20 -26.86
N GLU A 355 3.37 3.49 -26.83
CA GLU A 355 3.78 4.18 -25.62
C GLU A 355 2.65 5.07 -25.13
N VAL A 356 2.32 4.95 -23.85
CA VAL A 356 1.46 5.90 -23.13
C VAL A 356 2.33 6.90 -22.40
N ALA A 357 2.07 8.18 -22.62
CA ALA A 357 2.83 9.29 -22.06
C ALA A 357 1.92 10.50 -21.80
N GLY A 358 2.45 11.51 -21.12
CA GLY A 358 1.72 12.76 -20.87
C GLY A 358 0.46 12.55 -20.03
N VAL A 359 0.49 11.60 -19.09
CA VAL A 359 -0.62 11.39 -18.15
C VAL A 359 -0.67 12.55 -17.17
N GLY A 360 -1.76 13.30 -17.17
CA GLY A 360 -1.89 14.51 -16.35
C GLY A 360 -3.34 14.90 -16.04
N PHE A 361 -3.47 16.00 -15.32
CA PHE A 361 -4.75 16.55 -14.86
C PHE A 361 -4.71 18.08 -15.02
N THR A 362 -5.88 18.69 -15.21
CA THR A 362 -6.08 20.15 -15.23
C THR A 362 -5.87 20.74 -13.84
N ASP A 363 -6.33 20.03 -12.80
CA ASP A 363 -6.09 20.33 -11.38
C ASP A 363 -5.57 19.06 -10.66
N LEU A 364 -4.59 19.22 -9.78
CA LEU A 364 -4.01 18.12 -9.00
C LEU A 364 -4.86 17.75 -7.78
N LYS A 365 -6.03 18.36 -7.57
CA LYS A 365 -6.99 17.91 -6.54
C LYS A 365 -7.32 16.44 -6.70
N ASN A 366 -7.36 15.74 -5.57
CA ASN A 366 -7.71 14.34 -5.48
C ASN A 366 -6.77 13.35 -6.21
N THR A 367 -5.57 13.79 -6.60
CA THR A 367 -4.60 12.95 -7.35
C THR A 367 -3.55 12.27 -6.46
N ARG A 368 -3.50 12.61 -5.16
CA ARG A 368 -2.37 12.23 -4.28
C ARG A 368 -2.40 10.77 -3.87
N SER A 369 -3.59 10.19 -3.74
CA SER A 369 -3.79 8.78 -3.41
C SER A 369 -4.02 7.88 -4.62
N ILE A 370 -3.80 8.38 -5.85
CA ILE A 370 -3.85 7.54 -7.05
C ILE A 370 -2.80 6.44 -6.94
N THR A 371 -3.23 5.19 -7.19
CA THR A 371 -2.36 4.00 -7.14
C THR A 371 -2.37 3.18 -8.43
N ALA A 372 -3.36 3.39 -9.30
CA ALA A 372 -3.47 2.68 -10.56
C ALA A 372 -4.15 3.53 -11.65
N GLY A 373 -3.78 3.29 -12.90
CA GLY A 373 -4.50 3.72 -14.09
C GLY A 373 -4.96 2.53 -14.91
N THR A 374 -6.21 2.49 -15.32
CA THR A 374 -6.76 1.44 -16.18
C THR A 374 -6.89 1.96 -17.60
N LEU A 375 -6.05 1.45 -18.50
CA LEU A 375 -6.02 1.79 -19.92
C LEU A 375 -6.70 0.69 -20.73
N MET A 376 -7.69 1.07 -21.51
CA MET A 376 -8.47 0.20 -22.37
C MET A 376 -8.25 0.59 -23.82
N PHE A 377 -7.86 -0.37 -24.64
CA PHE A 377 -7.67 -0.20 -26.07
C PHE A 377 -8.77 -0.91 -26.83
N HIS A 378 -9.29 -0.27 -27.87
CA HIS A 378 -10.17 -0.89 -28.86
C HIS A 378 -9.37 -1.05 -30.15
N CYS A 379 -9.03 -2.29 -30.44
CA CYS A 379 -8.04 -2.66 -31.45
C CYS A 379 -8.64 -3.54 -32.55
N TRP A 380 -8.06 -3.43 -33.74
CA TRP A 380 -8.18 -4.45 -34.78
C TRP A 380 -6.86 -5.21 -34.89
N ASP A 381 -6.90 -6.54 -34.99
CA ASP A 381 -5.72 -7.34 -35.26
C ASP A 381 -5.42 -7.29 -36.76
N GLU A 382 -4.31 -6.69 -37.18
CA GLU A 382 -3.99 -6.57 -38.59
C GLU A 382 -3.65 -7.92 -39.24
N LEU A 383 -3.38 -8.96 -38.45
CA LEU A 383 -3.23 -10.32 -38.95
C LEU A 383 -4.56 -10.93 -39.38
N ASP A 384 -5.70 -10.37 -38.95
CA ASP A 384 -7.04 -10.73 -39.43
C ASP A 384 -7.33 -10.10 -40.82
N GLY A 385 -6.50 -9.16 -41.29
CA GLY A 385 -6.64 -8.46 -42.57
C GLY A 385 -7.87 -7.55 -42.64
N VAL A 386 -8.40 -7.31 -43.84
CA VAL A 386 -9.66 -6.57 -44.02
C VAL A 386 -10.83 -7.44 -43.56
N PRO A 387 -11.74 -6.96 -42.69
CA PRO A 387 -12.81 -7.78 -42.14
C PRO A 387 -13.75 -8.28 -43.24
N GLY A 388 -14.19 -9.53 -43.09
CA GLY A 388 -15.24 -10.11 -43.93
C GLY A 388 -16.63 -9.51 -43.67
N LEU A 389 -16.85 -8.95 -42.47
CA LEU A 389 -18.09 -8.27 -42.12
C LEU A 389 -18.20 -6.94 -42.88
N ARG A 390 -19.28 -6.77 -43.63
CA ARG A 390 -19.54 -5.60 -44.48
C ARG A 390 -20.97 -5.12 -44.36
N LEU A 391 -21.19 -3.86 -44.73
CA LEU A 391 -22.53 -3.32 -44.95
C LEU A 391 -23.22 -4.03 -46.12
N ALA A 392 -24.41 -4.58 -45.86
CA ALA A 392 -25.27 -5.16 -46.90
C ALA A 392 -26.09 -4.08 -47.64
N ALA A 393 -26.24 -2.90 -47.06
CA ALA A 393 -26.83 -1.72 -47.67
C ALA A 393 -26.10 -0.46 -47.18
N GLY A 394 -26.07 0.59 -47.98
CA GLY A 394 -25.52 1.88 -47.54
C GLY A 394 -26.37 2.47 -46.41
N ILE A 395 -25.72 3.23 -45.51
CA ILE A 395 -26.38 3.92 -44.40
C ILE A 395 -26.23 5.44 -44.58
N ALA A 396 -27.35 6.15 -44.53
CA ALA A 396 -27.37 7.61 -44.62
C ALA A 396 -26.96 8.25 -43.29
N ALA A 397 -26.52 9.51 -43.34
CA ALA A 397 -26.00 10.22 -42.17
C ALA A 397 -27.00 10.34 -40.99
N LEU A 398 -28.31 10.27 -41.23
CA LEU A 398 -29.34 10.34 -40.19
C LEU A 398 -29.90 8.98 -39.76
N ALA A 399 -29.50 7.89 -40.42
CA ALA A 399 -29.93 6.55 -40.05
C ALA A 399 -29.04 6.00 -38.93
N ASP A 400 -29.62 5.17 -38.06
CA ASP A 400 -29.03 4.58 -36.85
C ASP A 400 -29.06 3.04 -36.89
N THR A 401 -29.44 2.47 -38.03
CA THR A 401 -29.60 1.03 -38.21
C THR A 401 -28.66 0.54 -39.30
N LEU A 402 -27.72 -0.33 -38.94
CA LEU A 402 -26.82 -1.02 -39.85
C LEU A 402 -27.43 -2.33 -40.33
N VAL A 403 -27.31 -2.61 -41.62
CA VAL A 403 -27.60 -3.93 -42.20
C VAL A 403 -26.29 -4.59 -42.61
N LEU A 404 -26.03 -5.78 -42.08
CA LEU A 404 -24.77 -6.51 -42.19
C LEU A 404 -24.92 -7.70 -43.15
N THR A 405 -23.83 -7.99 -43.86
CA THR A 405 -23.73 -9.11 -44.81
C THR A 405 -23.75 -10.49 -44.16
N ALA A 406 -23.36 -10.59 -42.88
CA ALA A 406 -23.32 -11.81 -42.10
C ALA A 406 -23.90 -11.59 -40.70
N SER A 407 -24.45 -12.66 -40.10
CA SER A 407 -25.00 -12.63 -38.74
C SER A 407 -23.90 -12.45 -37.70
N SER A 408 -24.08 -11.54 -36.73
CA SER A 408 -23.14 -11.34 -35.62
C SER A 408 -23.86 -11.20 -34.29
N SER A 409 -23.76 -12.20 -33.40
CA SER A 409 -24.46 -12.19 -32.11
C SER A 409 -23.71 -11.50 -30.97
N SER A 410 -22.44 -11.11 -31.18
CA SER A 410 -21.55 -10.59 -30.13
C SER A 410 -21.33 -9.08 -30.20
N LEU A 411 -22.17 -8.34 -30.93
CA LEU A 411 -22.00 -6.90 -31.14
C LEU A 411 -22.58 -5.99 -30.04
N PRO A 412 -23.56 -6.35 -29.20
CA PRO A 412 -24.04 -5.43 -28.18
C PRO A 412 -22.91 -4.92 -27.27
N GLY A 413 -22.74 -3.60 -27.19
CA GLY A 413 -21.68 -2.90 -26.46
C GLY A 413 -20.32 -2.85 -27.16
N VAL A 414 -20.16 -3.48 -28.33
CA VAL A 414 -18.92 -3.45 -29.12
C VAL A 414 -18.79 -2.14 -29.87
N VAL A 415 -17.58 -1.59 -29.86
CA VAL A 415 -17.21 -0.45 -30.70
C VAL A 415 -16.93 -0.93 -32.12
N LEU A 416 -17.67 -0.38 -33.08
CA LEU A 416 -17.51 -0.63 -34.50
C LEU A 416 -16.77 0.54 -35.15
N GLN A 417 -15.95 0.25 -36.14
CA GLN A 417 -15.37 1.26 -37.03
C GLN A 417 -15.85 1.04 -38.47
N ILE A 418 -16.35 2.09 -39.10
CA ILE A 418 -16.63 2.16 -40.54
C ILE A 418 -15.99 3.44 -41.07
N GLY A 419 -15.05 3.31 -42.01
CA GLY A 419 -14.22 4.45 -42.42
C GLY A 419 -13.49 5.08 -41.23
N THR A 420 -13.76 6.36 -40.97
CA THR A 420 -13.22 7.11 -39.82
C THR A 420 -14.23 7.28 -38.69
N GLU A 421 -15.46 6.82 -38.86
CA GLU A 421 -16.50 6.89 -37.84
C GLU A 421 -16.40 5.71 -36.86
N LEU A 422 -16.61 6.01 -35.58
CA LEU A 422 -16.84 5.02 -34.54
C LEU A 422 -18.31 4.97 -34.15
N LEU A 423 -18.81 3.76 -33.96
CA LEU A 423 -20.19 3.48 -33.58
C LEU A 423 -20.21 2.53 -32.38
N VAL A 424 -21.23 2.62 -31.53
CA VAL A 424 -21.46 1.63 -30.47
C VAL A 424 -22.69 0.83 -30.80
N ALA A 425 -22.53 -0.47 -31.01
CA ALA A 425 -23.66 -1.36 -31.25
C ALA A 425 -24.52 -1.50 -29.99
N ARG A 426 -25.81 -1.22 -30.09
CA ARG A 426 -26.75 -1.26 -28.95
C ARG A 426 -27.55 -2.55 -28.94
N VAL A 427 -28.30 -2.79 -30.01
CA VAL A 427 -29.22 -3.91 -30.15
C VAL A 427 -28.94 -4.60 -31.47
N ILE A 428 -28.95 -5.94 -31.45
CA ILE A 428 -28.85 -6.78 -32.65
C ILE A 428 -30.15 -7.55 -32.81
N SER A 429 -30.67 -7.60 -34.03
CA SER A 429 -31.83 -8.42 -34.36
C SER A 429 -31.55 -9.92 -34.14
N PRO A 430 -32.59 -10.75 -33.94
CA PRO A 430 -32.42 -12.20 -33.75
C PRO A 430 -31.72 -12.93 -34.89
N ASP A 431 -31.81 -12.42 -36.12
CA ASP A 431 -31.09 -12.96 -37.28
C ASP A 431 -29.61 -12.53 -37.35
N GLY A 432 -29.18 -11.66 -36.43
CA GLY A 432 -27.83 -11.13 -36.31
C GLY A 432 -27.41 -10.17 -37.43
N LYS A 433 -28.31 -9.77 -38.33
CA LYS A 433 -27.96 -9.00 -39.52
C LYS A 433 -28.32 -7.53 -39.44
N THR A 434 -29.19 -7.15 -38.52
CA THR A 434 -29.58 -5.75 -38.32
C THR A 434 -29.10 -5.30 -36.95
N CYS A 435 -28.42 -4.16 -36.89
CA CYS A 435 -27.86 -3.64 -35.66
C CYS A 435 -28.24 -2.17 -35.48
N GLU A 436 -28.93 -1.84 -34.40
CA GLU A 436 -29.09 -0.46 -33.96
C GLU A 436 -27.78 0.02 -33.33
N VAL A 437 -27.35 1.22 -33.71
CA VAL A 437 -26.05 1.78 -33.33
C VAL A 437 -26.17 3.20 -32.82
N GLU A 438 -25.33 3.52 -31.83
CA GLU A 438 -24.97 4.91 -31.53
C GLU A 438 -23.92 5.38 -32.53
N ARG A 439 -24.20 6.47 -33.24
CA ARG A 439 -23.34 7.02 -34.29
C ARG A 439 -22.50 8.18 -33.79
N GLY A 440 -21.36 8.43 -34.45
CA GLY A 440 -20.44 9.50 -34.06
C GLY A 440 -19.88 9.34 -32.64
N ALA A 441 -19.74 8.09 -32.18
CA ALA A 441 -19.27 7.80 -30.83
C ALA A 441 -17.83 8.30 -30.64
N PHE A 442 -17.47 8.61 -29.39
CA PHE A 442 -16.13 9.06 -28.99
C PHE A 442 -15.62 10.27 -29.79
N GLY A 443 -16.54 11.20 -30.12
CA GLY A 443 -16.23 12.46 -30.80
C GLY A 443 -15.96 12.33 -32.29
N THR A 444 -16.29 11.19 -32.91
CA THR A 444 -16.14 11.02 -34.36
C THR A 444 -17.29 11.67 -35.14
N THR A 445 -17.03 12.06 -36.39
CA THR A 445 -18.05 12.70 -37.24
C THR A 445 -18.91 11.66 -37.93
N VAL A 446 -20.21 11.82 -37.81
CA VAL A 446 -21.25 11.02 -38.49
C VAL A 446 -21.15 11.22 -40.01
N ALA A 447 -20.98 10.14 -40.78
CA ALA A 447 -20.87 10.15 -42.24
C ALA A 447 -21.87 9.23 -42.95
N ALA A 448 -22.12 9.41 -44.25
CA ALA A 448 -22.83 8.40 -45.03
C ALA A 448 -21.84 7.29 -45.45
N HIS A 449 -22.25 6.03 -45.34
CA HIS A 449 -21.42 4.88 -45.72
C HIS A 449 -22.07 4.09 -46.84
N THR A 450 -21.23 3.53 -47.71
CA THR A 450 -21.69 2.85 -48.93
C THR A 450 -21.87 1.35 -48.72
N ILE A 451 -22.66 0.71 -49.59
CA ILE A 451 -22.79 -0.74 -49.58
C ILE A 451 -21.41 -1.42 -49.72
N SER A 452 -21.23 -2.57 -49.07
CA SER A 452 -19.99 -3.36 -49.02
C SER A 452 -18.82 -2.72 -48.27
N GLU A 453 -19.02 -1.56 -47.62
CA GLU A 453 -17.99 -0.96 -46.78
C GLU A 453 -17.63 -1.89 -45.61
N PRO A 454 -16.34 -2.10 -45.30
CA PRO A 454 -15.92 -3.00 -44.23
C PRO A 454 -16.33 -2.47 -42.86
N VAL A 455 -16.83 -3.38 -42.00
CA VAL A 455 -17.21 -3.09 -40.61
C VAL A 455 -16.21 -3.78 -39.70
N TYR A 456 -15.39 -2.99 -39.02
CA TYR A 456 -14.39 -3.49 -38.07
C TYR A 456 -15.04 -3.57 -36.69
N ALA A 457 -15.28 -4.78 -36.19
CA ALA A 457 -15.66 -4.99 -34.80
C ALA A 457 -14.41 -4.99 -33.92
N LEU A 458 -14.21 -3.92 -33.14
CA LEU A 458 -12.98 -3.72 -32.38
C LEU A 458 -12.94 -4.61 -31.13
N LYS A 459 -11.79 -5.25 -30.90
CA LYS A 459 -11.53 -6.06 -29.71
C LYS A 459 -11.03 -5.17 -28.59
N ARG A 460 -11.59 -5.32 -27.40
CA ARG A 460 -11.15 -4.59 -26.20
C ARG A 460 -9.99 -5.31 -25.52
N ARG A 461 -8.90 -4.59 -25.25
CA ARG A 461 -7.75 -5.04 -24.45
C ARG A 461 -7.53 -4.08 -23.28
N VAL A 462 -7.25 -4.60 -22.09
CA VAL A 462 -7.09 -3.80 -20.86
C VAL A 462 -5.66 -3.95 -20.35
N THR A 463 -5.08 -2.87 -19.82
CA THR A 463 -3.77 -2.83 -19.17
C THR A 463 -3.83 -1.92 -17.96
N VAL A 464 -3.25 -2.35 -16.85
CA VAL A 464 -3.19 -1.55 -15.61
C VAL A 464 -1.79 -0.98 -15.46
N LEU A 465 -1.71 0.33 -15.27
CA LEU A 465 -0.50 1.10 -15.02
C LEU A 465 -0.39 1.34 -13.51
N PRO A 466 0.65 0.82 -12.83
CA PRO A 466 0.84 1.07 -11.40
C PRO A 466 1.42 2.47 -11.17
N PHE A 467 0.92 3.18 -10.17
CA PHE A 467 1.46 4.46 -9.71
C PHE A 467 1.78 4.39 -8.21
N VAL A 468 2.89 5.00 -7.82
CA VAL A 468 3.16 5.24 -6.40
C VAL A 468 2.29 6.38 -5.90
N ARG A 469 1.96 6.40 -4.60
CA ARG A 469 1.25 7.55 -4.03
C ARG A 469 2.07 8.83 -4.18
N ASN A 470 1.40 9.97 -4.31
CA ASN A 470 1.99 11.29 -4.60
C ASN A 470 2.79 11.33 -5.90
N PHE A 471 2.54 10.41 -6.83
CA PHE A 471 3.22 10.41 -8.11
C PHE A 471 2.88 11.65 -8.94
N PHE A 472 1.58 11.96 -9.10
CA PHE A 472 1.12 13.08 -9.91
C PHE A 472 1.43 14.42 -9.25
N GLY A 473 2.06 15.32 -10.01
CA GLY A 473 2.61 16.59 -9.49
C GLY A 473 4.10 16.52 -9.13
N SER A 474 4.69 15.31 -9.10
CA SER A 474 6.14 15.16 -8.93
C SER A 474 6.90 15.38 -10.26
N PRO A 475 8.20 15.70 -10.23
CA PRO A 475 9.03 15.72 -11.44
C PRO A 475 9.00 14.42 -12.24
N ALA A 476 8.86 13.26 -11.56
CA ALA A 476 8.79 11.95 -12.19
C ALA A 476 7.50 11.74 -12.99
N SER A 477 6.39 12.38 -12.60
CA SER A 477 5.15 12.32 -13.40
C SER A 477 5.28 13.05 -14.73
N GLY A 478 6.06 14.14 -14.79
CA GLY A 478 6.26 14.91 -16.02
C GLY A 478 7.04 14.15 -17.10
N SER A 479 7.87 13.18 -16.73
CA SER A 479 8.64 12.33 -17.65
C SER A 479 8.08 10.90 -17.76
N TYR A 480 6.87 10.65 -17.25
CA TYR A 480 6.28 9.32 -17.30
C TYR A 480 6.00 8.88 -18.74
N ALA A 481 6.55 7.73 -19.10
CA ALA A 481 6.26 7.01 -20.32
C ALA A 481 6.29 5.51 -20.05
N GLN A 482 5.28 4.79 -20.53
CA GLN A 482 5.21 3.34 -20.41
C GLN A 482 4.97 2.72 -21.79
N SER A 483 5.86 1.81 -22.19
CA SER A 483 5.69 1.02 -23.40
C SER A 483 4.86 -0.22 -23.13
N ILE A 484 3.88 -0.50 -24.01
CA ILE A 484 2.97 -1.64 -23.94
C ILE A 484 3.12 -2.43 -25.23
N GLU A 485 3.53 -3.69 -25.11
CA GLU A 485 3.72 -4.60 -26.23
C GLU A 485 2.37 -5.14 -26.75
N MET A 486 2.11 -4.87 -28.01
CA MET A 486 0.89 -5.24 -28.73
C MET A 486 1.17 -5.33 -30.24
N PRO A 487 1.97 -6.31 -30.68
CA PRO A 487 2.40 -6.41 -32.07
C PRO A 487 1.22 -6.64 -33.01
N SER A 488 1.34 -6.06 -34.20
CA SER A 488 0.37 -6.19 -35.30
C SER A 488 -1.05 -5.75 -34.95
N GLN A 489 -1.20 -4.83 -33.99
CA GLN A 489 -2.49 -4.24 -33.62
C GLN A 489 -2.67 -2.87 -34.26
N ARG A 490 -3.89 -2.56 -34.66
CA ARG A 490 -4.34 -1.21 -35.01
C ARG A 490 -5.21 -0.68 -33.88
N VAL A 491 -4.67 0.22 -33.06
CA VAL A 491 -5.41 0.89 -31.98
C VAL A 491 -6.26 2.00 -32.58
N VAL A 492 -7.57 1.91 -32.46
CA VAL A 492 -8.49 2.87 -33.07
C VAL A 492 -9.08 3.83 -32.04
N LEU A 493 -9.30 3.35 -30.82
CA LEU A 493 -9.78 4.13 -29.68
C LEU A 493 -9.03 3.67 -28.43
N ALA A 494 -8.74 4.62 -27.54
CA ALA A 494 -8.25 4.34 -26.21
C ALA A 494 -9.09 5.07 -25.16
N GLU A 495 -9.33 4.41 -24.03
CA GLU A 495 -10.04 4.94 -22.88
C GLU A 495 -9.17 4.78 -21.63
N PHE A 496 -9.12 5.79 -20.77
CA PHE A 496 -8.27 5.79 -19.58
C PHE A 496 -8.98 6.42 -18.39
N PHE A 497 -8.88 5.76 -17.23
CA PHE A 497 -9.26 6.34 -15.94
C PHE A 497 -8.24 5.93 -14.88
N VAL A 498 -8.19 6.68 -13.79
CA VAL A 498 -7.32 6.41 -12.65
C VAL A 498 -8.12 6.07 -11.40
N THR A 499 -7.50 5.35 -10.47
CA THR A 499 -8.12 4.93 -9.21
C THR A 499 -7.33 5.47 -8.04
N ASN A 500 -7.99 6.25 -7.17
CA ASN A 500 -7.44 6.75 -5.91
C ASN A 500 -8.12 6.06 -4.72
N GLY A 501 -7.82 6.50 -3.50
CA GLY A 501 -8.41 5.97 -2.26
C GLY A 501 -9.92 6.17 -2.12
N ARG A 502 -10.57 6.93 -3.02
CA ARG A 502 -12.03 7.18 -3.05
C ARG A 502 -12.75 6.40 -4.15
N GLY A 503 -12.06 5.99 -5.20
CA GLY A 503 -12.63 5.24 -6.32
C GLY A 503 -12.03 5.63 -7.66
N ASN A 504 -12.80 5.38 -8.72
CA ASN A 504 -12.39 5.63 -10.09
C ASN A 504 -12.74 7.05 -10.52
N SER A 505 -11.83 7.70 -11.25
CA SER A 505 -12.13 8.93 -11.98
C SER A 505 -13.18 8.71 -13.07
N GLN A 506 -13.66 9.81 -13.64
CA GLN A 506 -14.28 9.76 -14.96
C GLN A 506 -13.30 9.21 -16.02
N VAL A 507 -13.86 8.62 -17.07
CA VAL A 507 -13.11 8.02 -18.18
C VAL A 507 -12.82 9.08 -19.23
N SER A 508 -11.55 9.22 -19.60
CA SER A 508 -11.11 9.99 -20.77
C SER A 508 -11.01 9.07 -21.98
N SER A 509 -11.37 9.57 -23.16
CA SER A 509 -11.36 8.81 -24.41
C SER A 509 -10.62 9.58 -25.51
N VAL A 510 -9.83 8.88 -26.33
CA VAL A 510 -9.14 9.44 -27.50
C VAL A 510 -9.32 8.54 -28.71
N SER A 511 -9.87 9.11 -29.79
CA SER A 511 -10.12 8.43 -31.06
C SER A 511 -9.00 8.71 -32.06
N TYR A 512 -8.45 7.65 -32.65
CA TYR A 512 -7.39 7.69 -33.66
C TYR A 512 -7.87 7.32 -35.07
N SER A 513 -9.18 7.14 -35.24
CA SER A 513 -9.81 6.77 -36.50
C SER A 513 -9.66 7.82 -37.62
N ASN A 514 -9.39 9.08 -37.29
CA ASN A 514 -9.16 10.18 -38.24
C ASN A 514 -7.71 10.29 -38.74
N THR A 515 -6.79 9.45 -38.26
CA THR A 515 -5.43 9.37 -38.81
C THR A 515 -5.46 8.85 -40.24
N THR A 516 -4.39 9.09 -41.03
CA THR A 516 -4.26 8.56 -42.41
C THR A 516 -4.44 7.04 -42.46
N ASP A 517 -3.90 6.35 -41.44
CA ASP A 517 -3.97 4.90 -41.27
C ASP A 517 -5.30 4.41 -40.66
N ARG A 518 -6.18 5.34 -40.25
CA ARG A 518 -7.45 5.07 -39.55
C ARG A 518 -7.27 4.31 -38.22
N GLY A 519 -6.14 4.55 -37.56
CA GLY A 519 -5.75 4.02 -36.26
C GLY A 519 -4.23 4.06 -36.10
N LEU A 520 -3.73 3.88 -34.88
CA LEU A 520 -2.31 3.73 -34.60
C LEU A 520 -1.88 2.28 -34.85
N ARG A 521 -1.05 2.07 -35.88
CA ARG A 521 -0.59 0.74 -36.30
C ARG A 521 0.72 0.39 -35.59
N THR A 522 0.70 -0.58 -34.69
CA THR A 522 1.89 -0.95 -33.89
C THR A 522 2.87 -1.83 -34.67
N LEU A 523 2.35 -2.59 -35.64
CA LEU A 523 3.10 -3.47 -36.56
C LEU A 523 3.96 -4.50 -35.83
N SER A 524 4.84 -5.22 -36.52
CA SER A 524 5.75 -6.21 -35.90
C SER A 524 7.21 -5.75 -35.91
N GLY A 525 7.55 -4.81 -36.80
CA GLY A 525 8.90 -4.33 -37.00
C GLY A 525 9.71 -5.26 -37.91
N GLY A 526 10.55 -4.63 -38.75
CA GLY A 526 11.45 -5.32 -39.67
C GLY A 526 11.18 -4.95 -41.13
N GLN A 527 11.92 -5.59 -42.02
CA GLN A 527 11.73 -5.44 -43.45
C GLN A 527 12.15 -6.71 -44.20
N PHE A 528 11.49 -6.94 -45.33
CA PHE A 528 11.98 -7.84 -46.37
C PHE A 528 12.47 -7.03 -47.55
N THR A 529 13.55 -7.49 -48.18
CA THR A 529 14.18 -6.81 -49.31
C THR A 529 14.46 -7.81 -50.42
N MET A 530 14.05 -7.46 -51.65
CA MET A 530 14.30 -8.24 -52.86
C MET A 530 15.08 -7.37 -53.85
N GLN A 531 16.27 -7.81 -54.25
CA GLN A 531 17.20 -7.00 -55.06
C GLN A 531 17.57 -7.67 -56.36
N VAL A 532 17.44 -6.92 -57.47
CA VAL A 532 17.92 -7.32 -58.79
C VAL A 532 19.08 -6.41 -59.17
N ALA A 533 20.29 -6.98 -59.26
CA ALA A 533 21.49 -6.24 -59.59
C ALA A 533 21.60 -5.97 -61.09
N GLY A 534 22.13 -4.80 -61.44
CA GLY A 534 22.39 -4.42 -62.83
C GLY A 534 21.12 -4.12 -63.64
N ASN A 535 21.27 -4.12 -64.97
CA ASN A 535 20.21 -3.76 -65.91
C ASN A 535 19.05 -4.76 -65.85
N LEU A 536 17.84 -4.24 -65.76
CA LEU A 536 16.64 -5.06 -65.66
C LEU A 536 16.24 -5.68 -67.00
N ALA A 537 15.81 -6.93 -66.94
CA ALA A 537 15.16 -7.67 -68.01
C ALA A 537 13.73 -8.05 -67.57
N ILE A 538 12.82 -8.26 -68.53
CA ILE A 538 11.51 -8.86 -68.22
C ILE A 538 11.78 -10.30 -67.80
N GLN A 539 11.44 -10.64 -66.56
CA GLN A 539 11.70 -11.95 -66.00
C GLN A 539 10.73 -12.26 -64.86
N SER A 540 10.34 -13.52 -64.76
CA SER A 540 9.64 -14.06 -63.60
C SER A 540 10.63 -14.58 -62.57
N ASP A 541 10.26 -14.53 -61.29
CA ASP A 541 11.13 -14.94 -60.18
C ASP A 541 12.51 -14.28 -60.25
N ALA A 542 12.50 -12.95 -60.43
CA ALA A 542 13.67 -12.09 -60.61
C ALA A 542 14.71 -12.19 -59.47
N VAL A 543 14.30 -12.74 -58.32
CA VAL A 543 15.13 -13.04 -57.16
C VAL A 543 14.74 -14.40 -56.58
N PRO A 544 15.62 -15.06 -55.80
CA PRO A 544 15.26 -16.25 -55.05
C PRO A 544 14.01 -16.02 -54.17
N PRO A 545 13.02 -16.94 -54.19
CA PRO A 545 11.80 -16.76 -53.41
C PRO A 545 12.08 -16.65 -51.91
N LEU A 546 11.39 -15.73 -51.24
CA LEU A 546 11.60 -15.43 -49.83
C LEU A 546 10.48 -16.02 -48.97
N SER A 547 10.83 -16.87 -48.01
CA SER A 547 9.85 -17.48 -47.10
C SER A 547 9.61 -16.63 -45.86
N VAL A 548 8.35 -16.49 -45.47
CA VAL A 548 7.92 -15.79 -44.25
C VAL A 548 7.95 -16.77 -43.07
N ASP A 549 8.66 -16.40 -42.00
CA ASP A 549 8.95 -17.24 -40.83
C ASP A 549 7.84 -17.22 -39.76
N ARG A 550 7.21 -16.06 -39.54
CA ARG A 550 6.11 -15.84 -38.58
C ARG A 550 5.06 -14.90 -39.20
N PRO A 551 3.83 -14.81 -38.66
CA PRO A 551 2.87 -13.85 -39.18
C PRO A 551 3.42 -12.41 -39.14
N ARG A 552 3.07 -11.60 -40.15
CA ARG A 552 3.45 -10.18 -40.25
C ARG A 552 2.29 -9.34 -40.76
N SER A 553 1.96 -8.30 -40.02
CA SER A 553 1.27 -7.11 -40.53
C SER A 553 2.22 -6.34 -41.45
N VAL A 554 1.70 -5.73 -42.50
CA VAL A 554 2.52 -5.03 -43.51
C VAL A 554 2.26 -3.55 -43.41
N ARG A 555 3.31 -2.76 -43.24
CA ARG A 555 3.20 -1.30 -43.26
C ARG A 555 2.94 -0.81 -44.66
N ASP A 556 3.86 -1.13 -45.55
CA ASP A 556 3.83 -0.70 -46.94
C ASP A 556 4.83 -1.48 -47.82
N VAL A 557 4.64 -1.37 -49.12
CA VAL A 557 5.50 -1.95 -50.16
C VAL A 557 5.86 -0.87 -51.18
N PHE A 558 7.15 -0.74 -51.49
CA PHE A 558 7.63 0.20 -52.52
C PHE A 558 8.92 -0.32 -53.17
N ALA A 559 9.26 0.25 -54.33
CA ALA A 559 10.44 -0.09 -55.11
C ALA A 559 11.32 1.13 -55.36
N THR A 560 12.64 0.92 -55.41
CA THR A 560 13.64 1.91 -55.80
C THR A 560 14.60 1.38 -56.86
N LEU A 561 15.15 2.28 -57.68
CA LEU A 561 16.18 1.98 -58.67
C LEU A 561 17.47 2.74 -58.37
N ALA A 562 18.61 2.10 -58.62
CA ALA A 562 19.91 2.77 -58.64
C ALA A 562 20.02 3.70 -59.86
N GLU A 563 19.61 3.23 -61.04
CA GLU A 563 19.50 4.06 -62.25
C GLU A 563 18.08 4.01 -62.83
N PRO A 564 17.45 5.17 -63.08
CA PRO A 564 16.09 5.21 -63.60
C PRO A 564 16.03 4.75 -65.07
N ALA A 565 14.97 4.04 -65.41
CA ALA A 565 14.68 3.66 -66.78
C ALA A 565 14.36 4.89 -67.65
N ALA A 566 14.78 4.86 -68.92
CA ALA A 566 14.43 5.89 -69.91
C ALA A 566 13.64 5.24 -71.06
N GLY A 567 12.48 5.79 -71.38
CA GLY A 567 11.61 5.34 -72.48
C GLY A 567 10.18 5.05 -72.06
N GLY A 568 9.97 4.42 -70.90
CA GLY A 568 8.64 4.07 -70.38
C GLY A 568 8.65 3.66 -68.90
N PRO A 569 7.49 3.40 -68.29
CA PRO A 569 7.40 2.99 -66.90
C PRO A 569 7.93 1.57 -66.67
N LEU A 570 8.55 1.37 -65.50
CA LEU A 570 8.90 0.06 -64.96
C LEU A 570 7.71 -0.49 -64.17
N ASN A 571 7.26 -1.70 -64.49
CA ASN A 571 6.19 -2.37 -63.76
C ASN A 571 6.73 -3.64 -63.11
N ILE A 572 6.46 -3.79 -61.83
CA ILE A 572 6.94 -4.85 -60.97
C ILE A 572 5.72 -5.48 -60.31
N ARG A 573 5.72 -6.81 -60.19
CA ARG A 573 4.70 -7.55 -59.44
C ARG A 573 5.33 -8.28 -58.28
N VAL A 574 4.73 -8.12 -57.11
CA VAL A 574 5.01 -8.95 -55.95
C VAL A 574 3.87 -9.93 -55.77
N SER A 575 4.20 -11.22 -55.65
CA SER A 575 3.23 -12.30 -55.51
C SER A 575 3.38 -12.99 -54.16
N ARG A 576 2.24 -13.41 -53.58
CA ARG A 576 2.13 -14.17 -52.34
C ARG A 576 1.73 -15.61 -52.68
N GLY A 577 2.72 -16.51 -52.74
CA GLY A 577 2.52 -17.85 -53.30
C GLY A 577 2.25 -17.76 -54.80
N ALA A 578 1.15 -18.34 -55.27
CA ALA A 578 0.72 -18.30 -56.67
C ALA A 578 -0.18 -17.09 -57.01
N THR A 579 -0.55 -16.27 -56.02
CA THR A 579 -1.50 -15.17 -56.20
C THR A 579 -0.75 -13.85 -56.26
N MET A 580 -1.13 -12.98 -57.21
CA MET A 580 -0.69 -11.57 -57.23
C MET A 580 -1.03 -10.92 -55.88
N TRP A 581 -0.07 -10.20 -55.29
CA TRP A 581 -0.27 -9.50 -54.03
C TRP A 581 -0.36 -7.98 -54.23
N CYS A 582 0.62 -7.40 -54.94
CA CYS A 582 0.55 -6.01 -55.38
C CYS A 582 1.42 -5.75 -56.61
N ASP A 583 1.10 -4.68 -57.35
CA ASP A 583 1.92 -4.16 -58.43
C ASP A 583 2.54 -2.82 -58.01
N LEU A 584 3.77 -2.58 -58.44
CA LEU A 584 4.50 -1.34 -58.24
C LEU A 584 4.89 -0.78 -59.60
N THR A 585 4.66 0.52 -59.79
CA THR A 585 5.06 1.22 -61.01
C THR A 585 6.06 2.32 -60.65
N ILE A 586 7.21 2.32 -61.32
CA ILE A 586 8.16 3.45 -61.32
C ILE A 586 7.99 4.19 -62.65
N PRO A 587 7.53 5.46 -62.64
CA PRO A 587 7.38 6.25 -63.86
C PRO A 587 8.72 6.42 -64.61
N ALA A 588 8.66 6.65 -65.92
CA ALA A 588 9.85 6.89 -66.73
C ALA A 588 10.68 8.05 -66.15
N GLY A 589 12.00 7.87 -66.07
CA GLY A 589 12.92 8.87 -65.52
C GLY A 589 12.91 9.02 -64.00
N GLN A 590 12.08 8.27 -63.28
CA GLN A 590 12.03 8.27 -61.80
C GLN A 590 12.75 7.06 -61.22
N SER A 591 13.17 7.19 -59.95
CA SER A 591 13.90 6.13 -59.22
C SER A 591 13.09 5.53 -58.06
N ILE A 592 11.84 5.93 -57.84
CA ILE A 592 10.98 5.41 -56.77
C ILE A 592 9.56 5.18 -57.27
N SER A 593 8.92 4.11 -56.80
CA SER A 593 7.52 3.81 -57.11
C SER A 593 6.57 4.61 -56.21
N SER A 594 5.28 4.58 -56.55
CA SER A 594 4.25 4.81 -55.53
C SER A 594 4.39 3.77 -54.40
N THR A 595 3.94 4.15 -53.21
CA THR A 595 3.88 3.25 -52.06
C THR A 595 2.52 2.56 -52.05
N VAL A 596 2.50 1.24 -51.98
CA VAL A 596 1.29 0.46 -51.72
C VAL A 596 1.13 0.35 -50.22
N ASP A 597 0.02 0.89 -49.69
CA ASP A 597 -0.30 0.82 -48.27
C ASP A 597 -0.64 -0.62 -47.88
N GLY A 598 0.05 -1.14 -46.87
CA GLY A 598 -0.15 -2.49 -46.39
C GLY A 598 -1.42 -2.68 -45.55
N ARG A 599 -2.12 -1.61 -45.16
CA ARG A 599 -3.43 -1.69 -44.48
C ARG A 599 -4.45 -2.47 -45.29
N ASP A 600 -4.44 -2.27 -46.60
CA ASP A 600 -5.42 -2.84 -47.53
C ASP A 600 -4.91 -4.15 -48.17
N LEU A 601 -3.68 -4.57 -47.86
CA LEU A 601 -3.09 -5.82 -48.30
C LEU A 601 -3.43 -6.97 -47.35
N PRO A 602 -3.65 -8.19 -47.87
CA PRO A 602 -3.68 -9.38 -47.04
C PRO A 602 -2.38 -9.54 -46.24
N PRO A 603 -2.43 -9.88 -44.94
CA PRO A 603 -1.23 -10.06 -44.13
C PRO A 603 -0.40 -11.26 -44.59
N LEU A 604 0.87 -11.30 -44.15
CA LEU A 604 1.77 -12.40 -44.46
C LEU A 604 1.65 -13.48 -43.38
N THR A 605 1.38 -14.70 -43.81
CA THR A 605 1.26 -15.87 -42.92
C THR A 605 2.54 -16.71 -42.94
N PRO A 606 2.87 -17.47 -41.86
CA PRO A 606 4.01 -18.37 -41.87
C PRO A 606 4.01 -19.31 -43.08
N GLY A 607 5.18 -19.58 -43.66
CA GLY A 607 5.34 -20.43 -44.84
C GLY A 607 4.91 -19.79 -46.15
N THR A 608 4.41 -18.56 -46.13
CA THR A 608 4.13 -17.78 -47.35
C THR A 608 5.43 -17.51 -48.10
N VAL A 609 5.42 -17.75 -49.41
CA VAL A 609 6.57 -17.49 -50.28
C VAL A 609 6.32 -16.23 -51.09
N LEU A 610 7.18 -15.24 -50.93
CA LEU A 610 7.18 -13.99 -51.69
C LEU A 610 8.03 -14.16 -52.95
N ARG A 611 7.49 -13.67 -54.07
CA ARG A 611 8.12 -13.70 -55.39
C ARG A 611 8.09 -12.32 -56.03
N LEU A 612 9.06 -12.05 -56.90
CA LEU A 612 9.22 -10.78 -57.60
C LEU A 612 9.28 -11.03 -59.11
N ASP A 613 8.37 -10.42 -59.85
CA ASP A 613 8.39 -10.44 -61.32
C ASP A 613 8.63 -9.03 -61.86
N VAL A 614 9.49 -8.90 -62.87
CA VAL A 614 9.67 -7.67 -63.64
C VAL A 614 8.82 -7.79 -64.91
N LEU A 615 7.73 -7.03 -64.97
CA LEU A 615 6.75 -7.10 -66.06
C LEU A 615 7.12 -6.18 -67.23
N SER A 616 7.78 -5.06 -66.96
CA SER A 616 8.38 -4.17 -67.96
C SER A 616 9.67 -3.59 -67.41
N THR A 617 10.64 -3.30 -68.27
CA THR A 617 11.96 -2.74 -67.89
C THR A 617 12.05 -1.21 -68.04
N GLY A 618 10.97 -0.60 -68.54
CA GLY A 618 10.93 0.81 -68.93
C GLY A 618 11.71 1.14 -70.21
N LEU A 619 12.25 0.15 -70.91
CA LEU A 619 12.92 0.34 -72.20
C LEU A 619 11.90 0.51 -73.33
N ALA A 620 11.94 1.66 -74.01
CA ALA A 620 11.21 1.91 -75.26
C ALA A 620 12.06 2.75 -76.22
N GLY A 621 12.14 2.35 -77.50
CA GLY A 621 12.92 3.07 -78.53
C GLY A 621 14.41 3.17 -78.20
N THR A 622 15.00 4.37 -78.28
CA THR A 622 16.42 4.66 -77.96
C THR A 622 16.71 4.84 -76.46
N GLY A 623 15.88 4.23 -75.60
CA GLY A 623 15.97 4.35 -74.15
C GLY A 623 16.99 3.44 -73.48
N ARG A 624 17.01 3.43 -72.14
CA ARG A 624 17.80 2.48 -71.32
C ARG A 624 16.88 1.75 -70.34
N PRO A 625 17.09 0.45 -70.07
CA PRO A 625 16.40 -0.22 -68.98
C PRO A 625 16.80 0.39 -67.64
N GLY A 626 15.91 0.32 -66.65
CA GLY A 626 16.29 0.63 -65.27
C GLY A 626 17.37 -0.34 -64.76
N SER A 627 18.12 0.07 -63.73
CA SER A 627 19.19 -0.75 -63.15
C SER A 627 19.18 -0.70 -61.62
N GLY A 628 19.56 -1.80 -60.98
CA GLY A 628 19.69 -1.91 -59.53
C GLY A 628 18.37 -1.75 -58.78
N LEU A 629 17.41 -2.65 -59.05
CA LEU A 629 16.10 -2.65 -58.40
C LEU A 629 16.18 -3.16 -56.96
N THR A 630 15.54 -2.44 -56.04
CA THR A 630 15.28 -2.89 -54.68
C THR A 630 13.79 -2.75 -54.37
N VAL A 631 13.11 -3.85 -54.10
CA VAL A 631 11.75 -3.84 -53.53
C VAL A 631 11.85 -4.00 -52.01
N THR A 632 11.23 -3.08 -51.28
CA THR A 632 11.20 -3.06 -49.82
C THR A 632 9.77 -3.29 -49.33
N ILE A 633 9.60 -4.28 -48.45
CA ILE A 633 8.35 -4.58 -47.74
C ILE A 633 8.61 -4.31 -46.26
N ARG A 634 7.99 -3.29 -45.68
CA ARG A 634 8.14 -2.97 -44.26
C ARG A 634 7.03 -3.63 -43.45
N VAL A 635 7.37 -4.22 -42.30
CA VAL A 635 6.47 -5.04 -41.46
C VAL A 635 6.48 -4.65 -39.99
#